data_AF-A0A8J3TKT9-F1
#
_entry.id   AF-A0A8J3TKT9-F1
#
_cell.length_a   1.000
_cell.length_b   1.000
_cell.length_c   1.000
_cell.angle_alpha   90.00
_cell.angle_beta   90.00
_cell.angle_gamma   90.00
#
_symmetry.space_group_name_H-M   'P 1'
#
loop_
_entity.id
_entity.type
_entity.pdbx_description
1 polymer ?
#
loop_
_entity_poly.entity_id
_entity_poly.type
_entity_poly.pdbx_seq_one_letter_code
_entity_poly.pdbx_strand_id
1 'polypeptide(L)'
;MGLFSSGWRRERRLQALQDASNKHAETALLLWRAGHADEALVHNRQALTVIRRLRAEEPNNEQHLAQLAGKLYNHAGMLTQSGQFAEAADTARACLDSYLELTGGEVSQAAILEDRLMRLSHSPRPTLTPRGDLIRLAAMTADAKGRLASILAVLRSPGAAEEALRLGSEAVSTYQILARADNDYGADLARVQEQYAVTVRRLLGEKA
;
A
#
# COMPACT_ATOMS: atom_id res chain seq x y z
N MET A 1 -32.70 -17.68 25.25
CA MET A 1 -31.26 -18.01 25.10
C MET A 1 -30.82 -17.98 23.61
N GLY A 2 -30.85 -16.83 22.93
CA GLY A 2 -30.58 -16.77 21.47
C GLY A 2 -29.40 -15.87 21.05
N LEU A 3 -29.07 -14.84 21.84
CA LEU A 3 -28.15 -13.76 21.43
C LEU A 3 -26.66 -14.12 21.55
N PHE A 4 -26.29 -14.98 22.51
CA PHE A 4 -24.90 -15.46 22.66
C PHE A 4 -24.48 -16.39 21.51
N SER A 5 -25.41 -17.15 20.93
CA SER A 5 -25.13 -18.10 19.85
C SER A 5 -24.96 -17.41 18.49
N SER A 6 -25.63 -16.28 18.26
CA SER A 6 -25.50 -15.49 17.01
C SER A 6 -24.23 -14.65 16.95
N GLY A 7 -23.78 -14.09 18.08
CA GLY A 7 -22.55 -13.29 18.14
C GLY A 7 -21.31 -14.09 17.79
N TRP A 8 -21.14 -15.25 18.43
CA TRP A 8 -20.01 -16.15 18.18
C TRP A 8 -20.01 -16.76 16.77
N ARG A 9 -21.19 -17.03 16.19
CA ARG A 9 -21.29 -17.46 14.78
C ARG A 9 -20.84 -16.36 13.82
N ARG A 10 -21.17 -15.09 14.09
CA ARG A 10 -20.71 -13.96 13.29
C ARG A 10 -19.19 -13.81 13.39
N GLU A 11 -18.65 -13.80 14.60
CA GLU A 11 -17.21 -13.65 14.85
C GLU A 11 -16.38 -14.74 14.19
N ARG A 12 -16.77 -16.02 14.34
CA ARG A 12 -16.12 -17.13 13.63
C ARG A 12 -16.16 -16.99 12.11
N ARG A 13 -17.27 -16.50 11.55
CA ARG A 13 -17.41 -16.28 10.11
C ARG A 13 -16.47 -15.16 9.65
N LEU A 14 -16.38 -14.07 10.40
CA LEU A 14 -15.47 -12.96 10.10
C LEU A 14 -14.01 -13.43 10.16
N GLN A 15 -13.64 -14.21 11.18
CA GLN A 15 -12.31 -14.82 11.27
C GLN A 15 -12.03 -15.74 10.07
N ALA A 16 -12.96 -16.61 9.71
CA ALA A 16 -12.78 -17.51 8.56
C ALA A 16 -12.64 -16.74 7.22
N LEU A 17 -13.37 -15.64 7.04
CA LEU A 17 -13.20 -14.75 5.89
C LEU A 17 -11.81 -14.07 5.92
N GLN A 18 -11.37 -13.63 7.09
CA GLN A 18 -10.06 -13.01 7.28
C GLN A 18 -8.93 -13.99 6.91
N ASP A 19 -9.01 -15.22 7.40
CA ASP A 19 -8.04 -16.28 7.11
C ASP A 19 -8.03 -16.63 5.61
N ALA A 20 -9.21 -16.75 4.99
CA ALA A 20 -9.32 -17.01 3.55
C ALA A 20 -8.70 -15.87 2.72
N SER A 21 -9.00 -14.62 3.05
CA SER A 21 -8.41 -13.44 2.40
C SER A 21 -6.88 -13.42 2.50
N ASN A 22 -6.33 -13.81 3.64
CA ASN A 22 -4.89 -13.86 3.86
C ASN A 22 -4.25 -15.00 3.06
N LYS A 23 -4.82 -16.20 3.12
CA LYS A 23 -4.34 -17.35 2.34
C LYS A 23 -4.29 -17.06 0.84
N HIS A 24 -5.34 -16.44 0.28
CA HIS A 24 -5.35 -16.05 -1.13
C HIS A 24 -4.26 -15.01 -1.45
N ALA A 25 -4.06 -14.00 -0.58
CA ALA A 25 -3.02 -13.00 -0.79
C ALA A 25 -1.60 -13.58 -0.68
N GLU A 26 -1.36 -14.48 0.26
CA GLU A 26 -0.08 -15.20 0.41
C GLU A 26 0.23 -16.05 -0.82
N THR A 27 -0.77 -16.80 -1.30
CA THR A 27 -0.64 -17.61 -2.52
C THR A 27 -0.31 -16.72 -3.72
N ALA A 28 -1.01 -15.59 -3.86
CA ALA A 28 -0.72 -14.62 -4.92
C ALA A 28 0.70 -14.07 -4.84
N LEU A 29 1.20 -13.73 -3.64
CA LEU A 29 2.57 -13.26 -3.46
C LEU A 29 3.61 -14.30 -3.84
N LEU A 30 3.38 -15.58 -3.50
CA LEU A 30 4.28 -16.67 -3.86
C LEU A 30 4.33 -16.87 -5.38
N LEU A 31 3.17 -16.94 -6.04
CA LEU A 31 3.07 -17.05 -7.49
C LEU A 31 3.73 -15.86 -8.21
N TRP A 32 3.48 -14.66 -7.71
CA TRP A 32 4.04 -13.44 -8.28
C TRP A 32 5.57 -13.44 -8.22
N ARG A 33 6.15 -13.81 -7.06
CA ARG A 33 7.60 -13.95 -6.89
C ARG A 33 8.21 -15.04 -7.76
N ALA A 34 7.45 -16.09 -8.07
CA ALA A 34 7.85 -17.14 -9.00
C ALA A 34 7.70 -16.74 -10.48
N GLY A 35 7.21 -15.52 -10.78
CA GLY A 35 7.02 -15.03 -12.15
C GLY A 35 5.66 -15.36 -12.78
N HIS A 36 4.76 -16.01 -12.04
CA HIS A 36 3.43 -16.41 -12.49
C HIS A 36 2.40 -15.29 -12.22
N ALA A 37 2.55 -14.15 -12.90
CA ALA A 37 1.76 -12.95 -12.62
C ALA A 37 0.25 -13.13 -12.87
N ASP A 38 -0.14 -13.82 -13.95
CA ASP A 38 -1.56 -14.06 -14.27
C ASP A 38 -2.25 -14.96 -13.23
N GLU A 39 -1.58 -16.01 -12.77
CA GLU A 39 -2.08 -16.89 -11.70
C GLU A 39 -2.17 -16.12 -10.37
N ALA A 40 -1.17 -15.28 -10.09
CA ALA A 40 -1.19 -14.41 -8.92
C ALA A 40 -2.39 -13.45 -8.92
N LEU A 41 -2.75 -12.89 -10.09
CA LEU A 41 -3.93 -12.01 -10.23
C LEU A 41 -5.23 -12.73 -9.85
N VAL A 42 -5.38 -14.01 -10.23
CA VAL A 42 -6.56 -14.81 -9.88
C VAL A 42 -6.71 -14.91 -8.36
N HIS A 43 -5.64 -15.29 -7.67
CA HIS A 43 -5.65 -15.40 -6.20
C HIS A 43 -5.83 -14.04 -5.52
N ASN A 44 -5.18 -12.98 -6.02
CA ASN A 44 -5.31 -11.65 -5.41
C ASN A 44 -6.73 -11.09 -5.58
N ARG A 45 -7.40 -11.31 -6.72
CA ARG A 45 -8.81 -10.93 -6.93
C ARG A 45 -9.74 -11.59 -5.91
N GLN A 46 -9.50 -12.86 -5.56
CA GLN A 46 -10.24 -13.54 -4.51
C GLN A 46 -10.00 -12.88 -3.14
N ALA A 47 -8.75 -12.56 -2.81
CA ALA A 47 -8.41 -11.85 -1.58
C ALA A 47 -9.09 -10.46 -1.51
N LEU A 48 -9.08 -9.70 -2.61
CA LEU A 48 -9.74 -8.39 -2.72
C LEU A 48 -11.26 -8.49 -2.55
N THR A 49 -11.88 -9.53 -3.12
CA THR A 49 -13.32 -9.79 -2.97
C THR A 49 -13.68 -10.02 -1.51
N VAL A 50 -12.88 -10.84 -0.81
CA VAL A 50 -13.15 -11.17 0.60
C VAL A 50 -12.90 -9.97 1.52
N ILE A 51 -11.81 -9.22 1.35
CA ILE A 51 -11.52 -8.07 2.22
C ILE A 51 -12.53 -6.91 2.01
N ARG A 52 -13.04 -6.72 0.78
CA ARG A 52 -14.12 -5.75 0.52
C ARG A 52 -15.41 -6.14 1.25
N ARG A 53 -15.72 -7.43 1.30
CA ARG A 53 -16.85 -7.93 2.10
C ARG A 53 -16.64 -7.70 3.59
N LEU A 54 -15.45 -7.98 4.12
CA LEU A 54 -15.12 -7.70 5.53
C LEU A 54 -15.29 -6.20 5.86
N ARG A 55 -14.82 -5.30 4.98
CA ARG A 55 -15.04 -3.85 5.14
C ARG A 55 -16.52 -3.46 5.09
N ALA A 56 -17.32 -4.06 4.22
CA ALA A 56 -18.75 -3.76 4.19
C ALA A 56 -19.47 -4.16 5.50
N GLU A 57 -18.99 -5.23 6.15
CA GLU A 57 -19.55 -5.73 7.41
C GLU A 57 -19.00 -5.02 8.65
N GLU A 58 -17.78 -4.48 8.57
CA GLU A 58 -17.08 -3.73 9.61
C GLU A 58 -16.42 -2.46 9.04
N PRO A 59 -17.21 -1.43 8.64
CA PRO A 59 -16.71 -0.27 7.89
C PRO A 59 -15.72 0.60 8.67
N ASN A 60 -15.82 0.60 10.00
CA ASN A 60 -14.95 1.38 10.88
C ASN A 60 -13.67 0.63 11.28
N ASN A 61 -13.45 -0.57 10.76
CA ASN A 61 -12.26 -1.35 11.09
C ASN A 61 -11.09 -0.94 10.19
N GLU A 62 -10.20 -0.09 10.73
CA GLU A 62 -9.01 0.40 10.04
C GLU A 62 -8.08 -0.73 9.58
N GLN A 63 -8.03 -1.87 10.29
CA GLN A 63 -7.21 -3.01 9.90
C GLN A 63 -7.67 -3.58 8.55
N HIS A 64 -8.98 -3.63 8.28
CA HIS A 64 -9.48 -4.10 6.99
C HIS A 64 -9.15 -3.15 5.86
N LEU A 65 -9.13 -1.83 6.13
CA LEU A 65 -8.72 -0.82 5.17
C LEU A 65 -7.22 -0.92 4.87
N ALA A 66 -6.37 -1.08 5.88
CA ALA A 66 -4.92 -1.26 5.70
C ALA A 66 -4.60 -2.54 4.90
N GLN A 67 -5.29 -3.63 5.19
CA GLN A 67 -5.15 -4.88 4.43
C GLN A 67 -5.65 -4.75 2.99
N LEU A 68 -6.75 -4.03 2.76
CA LEU A 68 -7.23 -3.74 1.40
C LEU A 68 -6.17 -2.95 0.63
N ALA A 69 -5.61 -1.88 1.21
CA ALA A 69 -4.57 -1.07 0.60
C ALA A 69 -3.33 -1.93 0.23
N GLY A 70 -2.87 -2.78 1.15
CA GLY A 70 -1.75 -3.70 0.88
C GLY A 70 -2.03 -4.70 -0.24
N LYS A 71 -3.25 -5.24 -0.33
CA LYS A 71 -3.64 -6.15 -1.41
C LYS A 71 -3.74 -5.42 -2.75
N LEU A 72 -4.28 -4.19 -2.78
CA LEU A 72 -4.31 -3.33 -3.97
C LEU A 72 -2.90 -2.97 -4.46
N TYR A 73 -1.99 -2.62 -3.55
CA TYR A 73 -0.58 -2.36 -3.87
C TYR A 73 0.05 -3.52 -4.64
N ASN A 74 -0.12 -4.74 -4.11
CA ASN A 74 0.39 -5.96 -4.73
C ASN A 74 -0.31 -6.23 -6.06
N HIS A 75 -1.64 -6.06 -6.12
CA HIS A 75 -2.42 -6.27 -7.34
C HIS A 75 -1.96 -5.35 -8.47
N ALA A 76 -1.73 -4.07 -8.21
CA ALA A 76 -1.17 -3.14 -9.19
C ALA A 76 0.20 -3.58 -9.73
N GLY A 77 1.02 -4.20 -8.89
CA GLY A 77 2.31 -4.77 -9.32
C GLY A 77 2.17 -5.98 -10.23
N MET A 78 1.27 -6.89 -9.86
CA MET A 78 0.94 -8.07 -10.68
C MET A 78 0.38 -7.65 -12.04
N LEU A 79 -0.51 -6.64 -12.08
CA LEU A 79 -1.05 -6.06 -13.31
C LEU A 79 0.05 -5.41 -14.17
N THR A 80 0.97 -4.68 -13.54
CA THR A 80 2.12 -4.06 -14.22
C THR A 80 3.01 -5.11 -14.87
N GLN A 81 3.32 -6.21 -14.16
CA GLN A 81 4.12 -7.30 -14.71
C GLN A 81 3.42 -8.03 -15.86
N SER A 82 2.08 -8.08 -15.83
CA SER A 82 1.26 -8.68 -16.89
C SER A 82 0.97 -7.71 -18.04
N GLY A 83 1.55 -6.49 -18.02
CA GLY A 83 1.39 -5.48 -19.07
C GLY A 83 0.05 -4.73 -19.06
N GLN A 84 -0.78 -4.93 -18.04
CA GLN A 84 -2.12 -4.34 -17.90
C GLN A 84 -2.05 -2.94 -17.25
N PHE A 85 -1.32 -2.01 -17.88
CA PHE A 85 -0.93 -0.74 -17.25
C PHE A 85 -2.10 0.19 -16.88
N ALA A 86 -3.18 0.21 -17.68
CA ALA A 86 -4.34 1.05 -17.37
C ALA A 86 -5.05 0.59 -16.08
N GLU A 87 -5.37 -0.70 -15.98
CA GLU A 87 -5.95 -1.30 -14.77
C GLU A 87 -4.98 -1.20 -13.58
N ALA A 88 -3.67 -1.30 -13.83
CA ALA A 88 -2.65 -1.11 -12.81
C ALA A 88 -2.65 0.31 -12.24
N ALA A 89 -2.84 1.33 -13.07
CA ALA A 89 -2.89 2.73 -12.64
C ALA A 89 -4.12 3.00 -11.76
N ASP A 90 -5.30 2.51 -12.18
CA ASP A 90 -6.54 2.64 -11.41
C ASP A 90 -6.42 1.92 -10.06
N THR A 91 -5.82 0.73 -10.06
CA THR A 91 -5.58 -0.05 -8.84
C THR A 91 -4.59 0.63 -7.91
N ALA A 92 -3.51 1.20 -8.45
CA ALA A 92 -2.51 1.94 -7.68
C ALA A 92 -3.09 3.25 -7.11
N ARG A 93 -4.03 3.89 -7.82
CA ARG A 93 -4.78 5.05 -7.31
C ARG A 93 -5.62 4.67 -6.10
N ALA A 94 -6.44 3.62 -6.23
CA ALA A 94 -7.27 3.14 -5.13
C ALA A 94 -6.44 2.70 -3.90
N CYS A 95 -5.24 2.16 -4.13
CA CYS A 95 -4.27 1.88 -3.08
C CYS A 95 -3.82 3.15 -2.35
N LEU A 96 -3.41 4.18 -3.11
CA LEU A 96 -2.97 5.46 -2.55
C LEU A 96 -4.10 6.13 -1.75
N ASP A 97 -5.31 6.18 -2.31
CA ASP A 97 -6.49 6.76 -1.66
C ASP A 97 -6.79 6.06 -0.32
N SER A 98 -6.66 4.73 -0.29
CA SER A 98 -6.88 3.94 0.94
C SER A 98 -5.85 4.25 2.04
N TYR A 99 -4.58 4.47 1.67
CA TYR A 99 -3.57 4.89 2.65
C TYR A 99 -3.76 6.33 3.10
N LEU A 100 -4.15 7.23 2.20
CA LEU A 100 -4.49 8.61 2.56
C LEU A 100 -5.70 8.69 3.50
N GLU A 101 -6.71 7.82 3.32
CA GLU A 101 -7.82 7.70 4.26
C GLU A 101 -7.34 7.29 5.67
N LEU A 102 -6.42 6.32 5.76
CA LEU A 102 -5.84 5.87 7.04
C LEU A 102 -5.04 6.97 7.74
N THR A 103 -4.21 7.70 7.00
CA THR A 103 -3.39 8.79 7.55
C THR A 103 -4.21 10.07 7.79
N GLY A 104 -5.43 10.16 7.26
CA GLY A 104 -6.22 11.40 7.30
C GLY A 104 -5.69 12.46 6.34
N GLY A 105 -4.97 12.07 5.30
CA GLY A 105 -4.37 12.94 4.29
C GLY A 105 -2.84 12.83 4.23
N GLU A 106 -2.21 13.88 3.69
CA GLU A 106 -0.75 13.95 3.57
C GLU A 106 -0.08 14.02 4.94
N VAL A 107 0.92 13.17 5.16
CA VAL A 107 1.66 13.12 6.43
C VAL A 107 2.78 14.16 6.38
N SER A 108 2.73 15.13 7.29
CA SER A 108 3.76 16.16 7.38
C SER A 108 5.04 15.63 8.02
N GLN A 109 6.17 16.27 7.70
CA GLN A 109 7.45 16.00 8.37
C GLN A 109 7.35 16.14 9.89
N ALA A 110 6.65 17.17 10.37
CA ALA A 110 6.47 17.42 11.80
C ALA A 110 5.76 16.23 12.47
N ALA A 111 4.70 15.70 11.85
CA ALA A 111 3.95 14.57 12.41
C ALA A 111 4.79 13.29 12.50
N ILE A 112 5.66 13.01 11.51
CA ILE A 112 6.58 11.86 11.55
C ILE A 112 7.58 12.00 12.70
N LEU A 113 8.16 13.19 12.87
CA LEU A 113 9.13 13.45 13.93
C LEU A 113 8.49 13.39 15.33
N GLU A 114 7.27 13.92 15.47
CA GLU A 114 6.48 13.85 16.71
C GLU A 114 6.15 12.40 17.09
N ASP A 115 5.65 11.59 16.16
CA ASP A 115 5.35 10.17 16.42
C ASP A 115 6.60 9.41 16.87
N ARG A 116 7.75 9.67 16.22
CA ARG A 116 9.03 9.08 16.62
C ARG A 116 9.44 9.48 18.03
N LEU A 117 9.40 10.78 18.35
CA LEU A 117 9.75 11.27 19.68
C LEU A 117 8.85 10.66 20.76
N MET A 118 7.55 10.51 20.47
CA MET A 118 6.61 9.83 21.37
C MET A 118 7.01 8.37 21.61
N ARG A 119 7.39 7.64 20.57
CA ARG A 119 7.84 6.23 20.66
C ARG A 119 9.17 6.04 21.36
N LEU A 120 10.08 7.01 21.26
CA LEU A 120 11.38 6.97 21.97
C LEU A 120 11.24 7.36 23.45
N SER A 121 10.28 8.23 23.79
CA SER A 121 10.06 8.73 25.15
C SER A 121 9.19 7.83 26.01
N HIS A 122 8.34 7.00 25.40
CA HIS A 122 7.50 6.03 26.10
C HIS A 122 8.01 4.62 25.81
N SER A 123 7.94 3.69 26.80
CA SER A 123 8.09 2.26 26.47
C SER A 123 7.12 1.94 25.32
N PRO A 124 7.57 1.25 24.25
CA PRO A 124 6.78 1.08 23.04
C PRO A 124 5.48 0.37 23.42
N ARG A 125 4.39 1.13 23.51
CA ARG A 125 3.07 0.53 23.46
C ARG A 125 2.87 0.19 22.00
N PRO A 126 2.80 -1.09 21.62
CA PRO A 126 2.44 -1.43 20.25
C PRO A 126 1.09 -0.77 19.98
N THR A 127 1.05 0.14 19.02
CA THR A 127 -0.21 0.72 18.59
C THR A 127 -0.98 -0.38 17.86
N LEU A 128 -2.10 -0.81 18.45
CA LEU A 128 -2.91 -1.91 17.93
C LEU A 128 -3.70 -1.53 16.66
N THR A 129 -3.60 -0.28 16.20
CA THR A 129 -4.29 0.23 15.01
C THR A 129 -3.28 0.70 13.96
N PRO A 130 -3.60 0.59 12.66
CA PRO A 130 -2.72 1.08 11.61
C PRO A 130 -2.46 2.58 11.76
N ARG A 131 -3.48 3.36 12.16
CA ARG A 131 -3.38 4.80 12.38
C ARG A 131 -2.43 5.19 13.52
N GLY A 132 -2.18 4.30 14.48
CA GLY A 132 -1.17 4.53 15.52
C GLY A 132 0.27 4.24 15.08
N ASP A 133 0.48 3.69 13.87
CA ASP A 133 1.79 3.51 13.26
C ASP A 133 2.00 4.44 12.07
N LEU A 134 2.03 5.74 12.39
CA LEU A 134 2.12 6.80 11.39
C LEU A 134 3.38 6.69 10.54
N ILE A 135 4.53 6.33 11.14
CA ILE A 135 5.79 6.12 10.42
C ILE A 135 5.62 5.03 9.35
N ARG A 136 5.05 3.88 9.73
CA ARG A 136 4.80 2.78 8.79
C ARG A 136 3.80 3.19 7.71
N LEU A 137 2.69 3.83 8.08
CA LEU A 137 1.72 4.30 7.10
C LEU A 137 2.31 5.31 6.12
N ALA A 138 3.14 6.25 6.59
CA ALA A 138 3.82 7.21 5.73
C ALA A 138 4.73 6.51 4.70
N ALA A 139 5.47 5.48 5.12
CA ALA A 139 6.27 4.67 4.21
C ALA A 139 5.40 3.94 3.16
N MET A 140 4.30 3.32 3.59
CA MET A 140 3.37 2.63 2.68
C MET A 140 2.68 3.58 1.70
N THR A 141 2.33 4.79 2.13
CA THR A 141 1.82 5.87 1.27
C THR A 141 2.86 6.27 0.24
N ALA A 142 4.12 6.48 0.65
CA ALA A 142 5.22 6.81 -0.26
C ALA A 142 5.47 5.70 -1.30
N ASP A 143 5.44 4.43 -0.90
CA ASP A 143 5.52 3.30 -1.82
C ASP A 143 4.37 3.28 -2.83
N ALA A 144 3.14 3.56 -2.40
CA ALA A 144 1.98 3.66 -3.29
C ALA A 144 2.14 4.81 -4.31
N LYS A 145 2.62 5.98 -3.87
CA LYS A 145 2.94 7.12 -4.75
C LYS A 145 4.00 6.74 -5.79
N GLY A 146 5.11 6.13 -5.35
CA GLY A 146 6.19 5.70 -6.24
C GLY A 146 5.72 4.69 -7.29
N ARG A 147 4.92 3.71 -6.88
CA ARG A 147 4.34 2.71 -7.81
C ARG A 147 3.44 3.37 -8.86
N LEU A 148 2.53 4.22 -8.43
CA LEU A 148 1.64 4.95 -9.34
C LEU A 148 2.44 5.83 -10.31
N ALA A 149 3.45 6.56 -9.82
CA ALA A 149 4.34 7.36 -10.66
C ALA A 149 5.00 6.53 -11.75
N SER A 150 5.55 5.36 -11.40
CA SER A 150 6.19 4.46 -12.36
C SER A 150 5.22 3.92 -13.42
N ILE A 151 3.97 3.63 -13.05
CA ILE A 151 2.94 3.15 -13.98
C ILE A 151 2.51 4.29 -14.93
N LEU A 152 2.25 5.48 -14.39
CA LEU A 152 1.86 6.67 -15.17
C LEU A 152 2.93 7.04 -16.22
N ALA A 153 4.21 6.90 -15.86
CA ALA A 153 5.31 7.13 -16.79
C ALA A 153 5.37 6.13 -17.96
N VAL A 154 4.79 4.92 -17.79
CA VAL A 154 4.64 3.95 -18.89
C VAL A 154 3.45 4.31 -19.77
N LEU A 155 2.30 4.64 -19.17
CA LEU A 155 1.08 4.96 -19.92
C LEU A 155 1.20 6.21 -20.79
N ARG A 156 1.99 7.20 -20.34
CA ARG A 156 2.21 8.48 -21.06
C ARG A 156 0.90 9.17 -21.49
N SER A 157 -0.17 9.05 -20.70
CA SER A 157 -1.42 9.77 -20.96
C SER A 157 -1.24 11.28 -20.73
N PRO A 158 -2.09 12.14 -21.34
CA PRO A 158 -2.03 13.59 -21.11
C PRO A 158 -2.10 13.93 -19.62
N GLY A 159 -1.20 14.78 -19.12
CA GLY A 159 -1.10 15.14 -17.70
C GLY A 159 -0.41 14.12 -16.79
N ALA A 160 -0.19 12.88 -17.24
CA ALA A 160 0.42 11.83 -16.42
C ALA A 160 1.91 12.06 -16.14
N ALA A 161 2.61 12.82 -17.00
CA ALA A 161 4.03 13.12 -16.80
C ALA A 161 4.25 14.02 -15.57
N GLU A 162 3.51 15.12 -15.46
CA GLU A 162 3.59 16.03 -14.32
C GLU A 162 3.18 15.32 -13.03
N GLU A 163 2.10 14.54 -13.09
CA GLU A 163 1.64 13.76 -11.96
C GLU A 163 2.66 12.70 -11.52
N ALA A 164 3.25 11.96 -12.46
CA ALA A 164 4.28 10.98 -12.16
C ALA A 164 5.51 11.62 -11.50
N LEU A 165 5.96 12.78 -12.01
CA LEU A 165 7.07 13.52 -11.44
C LEU A 165 6.77 13.98 -10.01
N ARG A 166 5.58 14.57 -9.79
CA ARG A 166 5.14 15.02 -8.48
C ARG A 166 5.08 13.86 -7.48
N LEU A 167 4.37 12.78 -7.81
CA LEU A 167 4.20 11.62 -6.93
C LEU A 167 5.54 10.94 -6.62
N GLY A 168 6.41 10.78 -7.62
CA GLY A 168 7.74 10.21 -7.44
C GLY A 168 8.62 11.09 -6.54
N SER A 169 8.60 12.40 -6.72
CA SER A 169 9.35 13.34 -5.87
C SER A 169 8.82 13.36 -4.43
N GLU A 170 7.50 13.31 -4.24
CA GLU A 170 6.90 13.24 -2.91
C GLU A 170 7.31 11.94 -2.19
N ALA A 171 7.30 10.80 -2.89
CA ALA A 171 7.74 9.52 -2.33
C ALA A 171 9.20 9.59 -1.86
N VAL A 172 10.11 10.14 -2.68
CA VAL A 172 11.52 10.35 -2.30
C VAL A 172 11.62 11.26 -1.07
N SER A 173 10.86 12.36 -1.03
CA SER A 173 10.88 13.31 0.09
C SER A 173 10.46 12.65 1.40
N THR A 174 9.39 11.84 1.39
CA THR A 174 8.97 11.08 2.58
C THR A 174 10.08 10.14 3.05
N TYR A 175 10.72 9.37 2.16
CA TYR A 175 11.80 8.48 2.55
C TYR A 175 13.07 9.21 3.02
N GLN A 176 13.35 10.43 2.54
CA GLN A 176 14.44 11.26 3.08
C GLN A 176 14.18 11.67 4.53
N ILE A 177 12.93 12.01 4.87
CA ILE A 177 12.53 12.33 6.24
C ILE A 177 12.66 11.07 7.10
N LEU A 178 12.13 9.94 6.63
CA LEU A 178 12.17 8.66 7.33
C LEU A 178 13.61 8.18 7.56
N ALA A 179 14.51 8.28 6.57
CA ALA A 179 15.89 7.87 6.70
C ALA A 179 16.74 8.77 7.62
N ARG A 180 16.39 10.05 7.74
CA ARG A 180 17.00 10.95 8.73
C ARG A 180 16.54 10.63 10.14
N ALA A 181 15.29 10.17 10.25
CA ALA A 181 14.71 9.77 11.50
C ALA A 181 15.32 8.41 11.92
N ASP A 182 15.21 7.40 11.07
CA ASP A 182 15.64 6.02 11.27
C ASP A 182 16.63 5.52 10.21
N ASN A 183 17.74 4.93 10.65
CA ASN A 183 18.73 4.38 9.72
C ASN A 183 18.19 3.16 8.95
N ASP A 184 17.17 2.47 9.47
CA ASP A 184 16.58 1.30 8.82
C ASP A 184 15.94 1.63 7.46
N TYR A 185 15.54 2.90 7.22
CA TYR A 185 14.97 3.34 5.95
C TYR A 185 16.01 3.72 4.88
N GLY A 186 17.31 3.58 5.15
CA GLY A 186 18.36 3.94 4.19
C GLY A 186 18.29 3.12 2.89
N ALA A 187 18.03 1.81 3.00
CA ALA A 187 17.90 0.93 1.84
C ALA A 187 16.64 1.26 1.02
N ASP A 188 15.53 1.56 1.69
CA ASP A 188 14.28 1.96 1.02
C ASP A 188 14.40 3.31 0.32
N LEU A 189 15.09 4.28 0.92
CA LEU A 189 15.37 5.56 0.28
C LEU A 189 16.14 5.35 -1.03
N ALA A 190 17.21 4.54 -1.01
CA ALA A 190 17.99 4.25 -2.21
C ALA A 190 17.13 3.58 -3.31
N ARG A 191 16.29 2.62 -2.93
CA ARG A 191 15.34 1.97 -3.86
C ARG A 191 14.37 2.97 -4.49
N VAL A 192 13.75 3.84 -3.70
CA VAL A 192 12.76 4.81 -4.20
C VAL A 192 13.42 5.89 -5.04
N GLN A 193 14.64 6.31 -4.72
CA GLN A 193 15.44 7.21 -5.56
C GLN A 193 15.72 6.60 -6.94
N GLU A 194 16.15 5.34 -6.99
CA GLU A 194 16.37 4.65 -8.27
C GLU A 194 15.07 4.53 -9.07
N GLN A 195 13.97 4.13 -8.42
CA GLN A 195 12.67 4.04 -9.06
C GLN A 195 12.21 5.39 -9.65
N TYR A 196 12.45 6.49 -8.92
CA TYR A 196 12.16 7.83 -9.41
C TYR A 196 13.08 8.22 -10.58
N ALA A 197 14.38 7.92 -10.51
CA ALA A 197 15.31 8.17 -11.60
C ALA A 197 14.91 7.43 -12.90
N VAL A 198 14.51 6.16 -12.80
CA VAL A 198 13.95 5.40 -13.94
C VAL A 198 12.69 6.07 -14.49
N THR A 199 11.82 6.55 -13.62
CA THR A 199 10.58 7.25 -13.98
C THR A 199 10.90 8.52 -14.78
N VAL A 200 11.84 9.34 -14.31
CA VAL A 200 12.31 10.55 -15.00
C VAL A 200 12.91 10.21 -16.36
N ARG A 201 13.86 9.28 -16.43
CA ARG A 201 14.50 8.85 -17.69
C ARG A 201 13.47 8.40 -18.72
N ARG A 202 12.49 7.60 -18.30
CA ARG A 202 11.39 7.13 -19.15
C ARG A 202 10.56 8.28 -19.71
N LEU A 203 10.27 9.31 -18.92
CA LEU A 203 9.52 10.48 -19.37
C LEU A 203 10.32 11.36 -20.34
N LEU A 204 11.64 11.47 -20.12
CA LEU A 204 12.56 12.19 -21.01
C LEU A 204 12.85 11.44 -22.33
N GLY A 205 12.43 10.17 -22.45
CA GLY A 205 12.69 9.35 -23.63
C GLY A 205 14.11 8.79 -23.67
N GLU A 206 14.85 8.86 -22.57
CA GLU A 206 16.16 8.27 -22.41
C GLU A 206 16.03 6.75 -22.21
N LYS A 207 16.98 5.96 -22.75
CA LYS A 207 16.99 4.52 -22.48
C LYS A 207 17.26 4.29 -20.99
N ALA A 208 16.35 3.55 -20.34
CA ALA A 208 16.46 3.12 -18.95
C ALA A 208 17.59 2.09 -18.76
#